data_AF-Q9NJU0-F1
#
_entry.id   AF-Q9NJU0-F1
#
_cell.length_a   1.000
_cell.length_b   1.000
_cell.length_c   1.000
_cell.angle_alpha   90.00
_cell.angle_beta   90.00
_cell.angle_gamma   90.00
#
_symmetry.space_group_name_H-M   'P 1'
#
loop_
_entity.id
_entity.type
_entity.pdbx_description
1 polymer ?
#
loop_
_entity_poly.entity_id
_entity_poly.type
_entity_poly.pdbx_seq_one_letter_code
_entity_poly.pdbx_strand_id
1 'polypeptide(L)' 'IDEYVMQQVKDFEDKKFACLTKEGVHFEESEEEKQQREEEKAACEKLCKTMKEVLGDKVEKVI' A
#
# COMPACT_ATOMS: atom_id res chain seq x y z
N ILE A 1 1.07 8.56 22.44
CA ILE A 1 2.43 9.15 22.54
C ILE A 1 3.24 8.69 21.33
N ASP A 2 3.30 7.39 21.07
CA ASP A 2 4.06 6.78 19.97
C ASP A 2 3.71 7.35 18.58
N GLU A 3 2.43 7.54 18.27
CA GLU A 3 2.01 8.14 16.99
C GLU A 3 2.58 9.56 16.80
N TYR A 4 2.65 10.37 17.87
CA TYR A 4 3.27 11.70 17.84
C TYR A 4 4.79 11.63 17.78
N VAL A 5 5.41 10.66 18.46
CA VAL A 5 6.87 10.44 18.40
C VAL A 5 7.28 10.07 16.98
N MET A 6 6.55 9.18 16.31
CA MET A 6 6.83 8.75 14.94
C MET A 6 6.59 9.82 13.87
N GLN A 7 5.86 10.90 14.19
CA GLN A 7 5.80 12.08 13.32
C GLN A 7 7.13 12.85 13.29
N GLN A 8 7.87 12.83 14.41
CA GLN A 8 9.11 13.58 14.59
C GLN A 8 10.36 12.72 14.30
N VAL A 9 10.33 11.45 14.67
CA VAL A 9 11.42 10.49 14.42
C VAL A 9 11.21 9.84 13.05
N LYS A 10 12.08 10.18 12.09
CA LYS A 10 11.93 9.75 10.68
C LYS A 10 12.81 8.55 10.30
N ASP A 11 13.86 8.30 11.06
CA ASP A 11 14.85 7.25 10.77
C ASP A 11 15.60 6.80 12.03
N PHE A 12 16.24 5.64 11.93
CA PHE A 12 17.14 5.06 12.91
C PHE A 12 18.22 4.26 12.18
N GLU A 13 19.51 4.49 12.50
CA GLU A 13 20.65 3.85 11.81
C GLU A 13 20.55 3.97 10.27
N ASP A 14 20.26 5.18 9.79
CA ASP A 14 20.06 5.52 8.36
C ASP A 14 18.89 4.77 7.68
N LYS A 15 18.07 4.04 8.43
CA LYS A 15 16.85 3.38 7.93
C LYS A 15 15.64 4.22 8.25
N LYS A 16 14.91 4.64 7.21
CA LYS A 16 13.68 5.41 7.35
C LYS A 16 12.53 4.55 7.85
N PHE A 17 11.73 5.09 8.77
CA PHE A 17 10.50 4.43 9.20
C PHE A 17 9.43 4.49 8.10
N ALA A 18 8.71 3.38 7.94
CA ALA A 18 7.54 3.28 7.07
C ALA A 18 6.30 2.99 7.92
N CYS A 19 5.20 3.70 7.65
CA CYS A 19 3.92 3.48 8.34
C CYS A 19 3.09 2.47 7.54
N LEU A 20 2.94 1.25 8.08
CA LEU A 20 2.29 0.14 7.38
C LEU A 20 0.80 0.32 7.09
N THR A 21 0.13 1.26 7.77
CA THR A 21 -1.29 1.56 7.56
C THR A 21 -1.52 2.70 6.57
N LYS A 22 -0.47 3.31 6.04
CA LYS A 22 -0.56 4.31 4.98
C LYS A 22 -0.38 3.64 3.62
N GLU A 23 -0.98 4.22 2.59
CA GLU A 23 -0.77 3.75 1.22
C GLU A 23 0.68 3.97 0.75
N GLY A 24 1.12 3.17 -0.23
CA GLY A 24 2.40 3.36 -0.92
C GLY A 24 3.62 2.79 -0.18
N VAL A 25 3.43 1.84 0.74
CA VAL A 25 4.54 1.08 1.33
C VAL A 25 5.12 0.15 0.27
N HIS A 26 6.43 0.24 0.08
CA HIS A 26 7.18 -0.59 -0.86
C HIS A 26 8.05 -1.59 -0.09
N PHE A 27 8.09 -2.82 -0.60
CA PHE A 27 8.98 -3.87 -0.13
C PHE A 27 10.03 -4.13 -1.20
N GLU A 28 11.17 -4.65 -0.80
CA GLU A 28 12.13 -5.21 -1.75
C GLU A 28 11.52 -6.51 -2.30
N GLU A 29 11.44 -6.60 -3.62
CA GLU A 29 10.84 -7.74 -4.33
C GLU A 29 11.82 -8.23 -5.37
N SER A 30 11.84 -9.55 -5.58
CA SER A 30 12.50 -10.14 -6.74
C SER A 30 11.74 -9.82 -8.03
N GLU A 31 12.40 -9.95 -9.18
CA GLU A 31 11.75 -9.78 -10.49
C GLU A 31 10.54 -10.73 -10.67
N GLU A 32 10.63 -11.95 -10.14
CA GLU A 32 9.53 -12.92 -10.20
C GLU A 32 8.32 -12.49 -9.37
N GLU A 33 8.53 -12.06 -8.11
CA GLU A 33 7.46 -11.57 -7.24
C GLU A 33 6.80 -10.31 -7.81
N LYS A 34 7.60 -9.42 -8.38
CA LYS A 34 7.09 -8.21 -9.04
C LYS A 34 6.20 -8.57 -10.23
N GLN A 35 6.61 -9.53 -11.06
CA GLN A 35 5.81 -9.98 -12.19
C GLN A 35 4.49 -10.62 -11.72
N GLN A 36 4.54 -11.49 -10.71
CA GLN A 36 3.33 -12.10 -10.13
C GLN A 36 2.36 -11.04 -9.61
N ARG A 37 2.85 -10.01 -8.90
CA ARG A 37 2.02 -8.92 -8.38
C ARG A 37 1.37 -8.11 -9.51
N GLU A 38 2.07 -7.84 -10.60
CA GLU A 38 1.52 -7.14 -11.76
C GLU A 38 0.43 -7.95 -12.46
N GLU A 39 0.62 -9.27 -12.60
CA GLU A 39 -0.38 -10.19 -13.16
C GLU A 39 -1.63 -10.29 -12.27
N GLU A 40 -1.47 -10.45 -10.96
CA GLU A 40 -2.59 -10.47 -10.01
C GLU A 40 -3.37 -9.15 -10.03
N LYS A 41 -2.66 -8.02 -10.08
CA LYS A 41 -3.29 -6.70 -10.17
C LYS A 41 -4.12 -6.56 -11.45
N ALA A 42 -3.61 -7.04 -12.58
CA ALA A 42 -4.34 -7.04 -13.84
C ALA A 42 -5.57 -7.97 -13.79
N ALA A 43 -5.43 -9.16 -13.19
CA ALA A 43 -6.51 -10.12 -13.03
C ALA A 43 -7.64 -9.57 -12.13
N CYS A 44 -7.29 -8.83 -11.08
CA CYS A 44 -8.24 -8.28 -10.11
C CYS A 44 -8.82 -6.91 -10.47
N GLU A 45 -8.28 -6.22 -11.50
CA GLU A 45 -8.65 -4.83 -11.82
C GLU A 45 -10.16 -4.63 -12.00
N LYS A 46 -10.82 -5.56 -12.71
CA LYS A 46 -12.27 -5.49 -12.94
C LYS A 46 -13.07 -5.65 -11.65
N LEU A 47 -12.63 -6.52 -10.75
CA LEU A 47 -13.26 -6.74 -9.45
C LEU A 47 -13.11 -5.49 -8.58
N CYS A 48 -11.89 -4.96 -8.46
CA CYS A 48 -11.60 -3.75 -7.67
C CYS A 48 -12.44 -2.55 -8.15
N LYS A 49 -12.61 -2.38 -9.47
CA LYS A 49 -13.51 -1.36 -10.05
C LYS A 49 -14.97 -1.56 -9.62
N THR A 50 -15.49 -2.78 -9.75
CA THR A 50 -16.86 -3.11 -9.34
C THR A 50 -17.07 -2.84 -7.85
N MET A 51 -16.11 -3.21 -7.00
CA MET A 51 -16.16 -2.96 -5.56
C MET A 51 -16.15 -1.46 -5.25
N LYS A 52 -15.33 -0.69 -5.95
CA LYS A 52 -15.29 0.78 -5.80
C LYS A 52 -16.62 1.42 -6.20
N GLU A 53 -17.26 0.96 -7.28
CA GLU A 53 -18.59 1.44 -7.70
C GLU A 53 -19.67 1.14 -6.65
N VAL A 54 -19.66 -0.06 -6.07
CA VAL A 54 -20.63 -0.47 -5.03
C VAL A 54 -20.41 0.28 -3.71
N LEU A 55 -19.15 0.51 -3.33
CA LEU A 55 -18.80 1.20 -2.08
C LEU A 55 -18.91 2.73 -2.18
N GLY A 56 -18.87 3.28 -3.40
CA GLY A 56 -19.05 4.70 -3.68
C GLY A 56 -18.08 5.57 -2.87
N ASP A 57 -18.62 6.54 -2.15
CA ASP A 57 -17.84 7.55 -1.40
C ASP A 57 -17.29 7.06 -0.06
N LYS A 58 -17.59 5.81 0.35
CA LYS A 58 -17.10 5.25 1.63
C LYS A 58 -15.62 4.89 1.61
N VAL A 59 -15.05 4.69 0.42
CA VAL A 59 -13.64 4.34 0.22
C VAL A 59 -13.06 5.26 -0.83
N GLU A 60 -11.79 5.63 -0.75
CA GLU A 60 -11.16 6.42 -1.82
C GLU A 60 -10.82 5.55 -3.02
N LYS A 61 -10.26 4.36 -2.76
CA LYS A 61 -9.78 3.42 -3.78
C LYS A 61 -9.90 1.97 -3.30
N VAL A 62 -9.97 1.04 -4.25
CA VAL A 62 -9.78 -0.40 -4.03
C VAL A 62 -8.65 -0.82 -4.96
N ILE A 63 -7.58 -1.39 -4.41
CA ILE A 63 -6.34 -1.73 -5.13
C ILE A 63 -6.01 -3.18 -4.90
#